data_AF-A0AAD7JS86-F1
#
_entry.id   AF-A0AAD7JS86-F1
#
_cell.length_a   1.000
_cell.length_b   1.000
_cell.length_c   1.000
_cell.angle_alpha   90.00
_cell.angle_beta   90.00
_cell.angle_gamma   90.00
#
_symmetry.space_group_name_H-M   'P 1'
#
loop_
_entity.id
_entity.type
_entity.pdbx_description
1 polymer ?
#
loop_
_entity_poly.entity_id
_entity_poly.type
_entity_poly.pdbx_seq_one_letter_code
_entity_poly.pdbx_strand_id
1 'polypeptide(L)'
;MSSPTFPSVNRSVNVHDGARPYRDPQLRVARPVPRGSHSRIDKEFKVKMILPHRTFDLRYYRSQTLAPYRPHIMVNTRTPIASHKAFIRNIRSRHFSTSHNAARFAWTPTNIESSDLDTRYPLVEANFPDAARQPWLHDFVVELQHGKKASSFRVFIKRGTALPPNACDNTIVGDVIIMRVAASDATATSVVNMRSTDAKIADYVFKASLQRISKFQGVKRTRLPKKLVLHRARSFPGSP
;
A
#
# COMPACT_ATOMS: atom_id res chain seq x y z
N MET A 1 -41.99 -37.54 -27.23
CA MET A 1 -41.15 -36.54 -26.53
C MET A 1 -39.96 -36.25 -27.43
N SER A 2 -39.97 -35.08 -28.04
CA SER A 2 -39.15 -34.71 -29.20
C SER A 2 -37.79 -34.16 -28.73
N SER A 3 -36.70 -34.78 -29.19
CA SER A 3 -35.33 -34.37 -28.90
C SER A 3 -34.93 -33.12 -29.71
N PRO A 4 -34.19 -32.16 -29.13
CA PRO A 4 -33.72 -31.00 -29.88
C PRO A 4 -32.40 -31.29 -30.61
N THR A 5 -32.41 -30.99 -31.91
CA THR A 5 -31.27 -31.04 -32.84
C THR A 5 -30.45 -29.74 -32.74
N PHE A 6 -29.15 -29.84 -32.49
CA PHE A 6 -28.23 -28.70 -32.51
C PHE A 6 -27.49 -28.62 -33.86
N PRO A 7 -27.38 -27.43 -34.50
CA PRO A 7 -26.60 -27.27 -35.72
C PRO A 7 -25.09 -27.15 -35.42
N SER A 8 -24.28 -27.96 -36.12
CA SER A 8 -22.82 -27.93 -36.08
C SER A 8 -22.26 -26.73 -36.83
N VAL A 9 -21.41 -25.94 -36.18
CA VAL A 9 -20.67 -24.84 -36.81
C VAL A 9 -19.28 -25.33 -37.22
N ASN A 10 -19.06 -25.45 -38.53
CA ASN A 10 -17.74 -25.67 -39.13
C ASN A 10 -16.92 -24.37 -39.07
N ARG A 11 -15.81 -24.38 -38.33
CA ARG A 11 -14.77 -23.33 -38.39
C ARG A 11 -13.50 -23.90 -39.00
N SER A 12 -13.26 -23.57 -40.27
CA SER A 12 -11.99 -23.69 -40.96
C SER A 12 -10.99 -22.65 -40.41
N VAL A 13 -9.88 -23.11 -39.83
CA VAL A 13 -8.77 -22.26 -39.39
C VAL A 13 -7.65 -22.40 -40.43
N ASN A 14 -7.36 -21.32 -41.15
CA ASN A 14 -6.19 -21.20 -42.01
C ASN A 14 -4.93 -21.10 -41.15
N VAL A 15 -4.04 -22.07 -41.34
CA VAL A 15 -2.67 -22.08 -40.82
C VAL A 15 -1.82 -21.29 -41.81
N HIS A 16 -1.23 -20.17 -41.36
CA HIS A 16 -0.15 -19.52 -42.08
C HIS A 16 1.12 -19.53 -41.23
N ASP A 17 2.03 -20.40 -41.66
CA ASP A 17 3.42 -20.48 -41.28
C ASP A 17 4.17 -19.19 -41.63
N GLY A 18 5.06 -18.79 -40.72
CA GLY A 18 5.93 -17.62 -40.90
C GLY A 18 7.08 -17.63 -39.91
N ALA A 19 7.87 -18.71 -39.93
CA ALA A 19 9.12 -18.81 -39.19
C ALA A 19 10.12 -17.73 -39.68
N ARG A 20 10.57 -16.85 -38.77
CA ARG A 20 11.70 -15.95 -39.00
C ARG A 20 12.94 -16.53 -38.31
N PRO A 21 14.09 -16.63 -39.00
CA PRO A 21 15.32 -17.14 -38.41
C PRO A 21 15.89 -16.18 -37.37
N TYR A 22 16.35 -16.79 -36.28
CA TYR A 22 17.07 -16.21 -35.15
C TYR A 22 18.40 -15.60 -35.63
N ARG A 23 18.60 -14.29 -35.42
CA ARG A 23 19.90 -13.64 -35.63
C ARG A 23 20.66 -13.59 -34.31
N ASP A 24 21.79 -14.30 -34.28
CA ASP A 24 22.81 -14.22 -33.24
C ASP A 24 23.33 -12.78 -33.06
N PRO A 25 23.27 -12.21 -31.85
CA PRO A 25 24.07 -11.06 -31.50
C PRO A 25 25.47 -11.53 -31.08
N GLN A 26 26.46 -11.23 -31.92
CA GLN A 26 27.87 -11.51 -31.68
C GLN A 26 28.35 -11.03 -30.29
N LEU A 27 28.94 -11.96 -29.53
CA LEU A 27 29.73 -11.69 -28.34
C LEU A 27 30.91 -10.77 -28.71
N ARG A 28 30.85 -9.51 -28.28
CA ARG A 28 32.06 -8.66 -28.18
C ARG A 28 32.72 -8.93 -26.83
N VAL A 29 33.85 -9.62 -26.88
CA VAL A 29 34.77 -9.83 -25.77
C VAL A 29 35.39 -8.48 -25.40
N ALA A 30 34.98 -7.90 -24.27
CA ALA A 30 35.60 -6.73 -23.69
C ALA A 30 36.85 -7.15 -22.88
N ARG A 31 37.95 -6.43 -23.11
CA ARG A 31 39.27 -6.63 -22.50
C ARG A 31 39.24 -6.45 -20.97
N PRO A 32 40.12 -7.13 -20.21
CA PRO A 32 40.22 -6.97 -18.76
C PRO A 32 40.82 -5.60 -18.39
N VAL A 33 40.14 -4.90 -17.48
CA VAL A 33 40.58 -3.64 -16.86
C VAL A 33 41.45 -3.95 -15.62
N PRO A 34 42.50 -3.17 -15.31
CA PRO A 34 43.41 -3.48 -14.21
C PRO A 34 42.76 -3.34 -12.84
N ARG A 35 43.13 -4.23 -11.92
CA ARG A 35 42.77 -4.19 -10.49
C ARG A 35 43.44 -2.98 -9.83
N GLY A 36 42.66 -1.94 -9.58
CA GLY A 36 42.99 -0.84 -8.69
C GLY A 36 42.68 -1.20 -7.23
N SER A 37 43.66 -1.00 -6.38
CA SER A 37 43.72 -1.25 -4.94
C SER A 37 42.57 -0.62 -4.13
N HIS A 38 42.07 -1.41 -3.18
CA HIS A 38 41.17 -0.99 -2.12
C HIS A 38 41.75 0.15 -1.27
N SER A 39 41.06 1.30 -1.24
CA SER A 39 41.02 2.17 -0.06
C SER A 39 39.56 2.30 0.40
N ARG A 40 39.28 1.73 1.58
CA ARG A 40 38.02 1.89 2.30
C ARG A 40 37.95 3.36 2.74
N ILE A 41 37.15 4.16 2.05
CA ILE A 41 36.72 5.47 2.55
C ILE A 41 35.35 5.24 3.17
N ASP A 42 35.31 5.11 4.50
CA ASP A 42 34.07 5.22 5.26
C ASP A 42 33.57 6.66 5.15
N LYS A 43 32.72 6.90 4.15
CA LYS A 43 31.99 8.17 4.03
C LYS A 43 30.80 8.11 4.98
N GLU A 44 30.99 8.68 6.17
CA GLU A 44 29.90 9.03 7.08
C GLU A 44 29.04 10.11 6.41
N PHE A 45 27.87 9.73 5.88
CA PHE A 45 26.90 10.68 5.36
C PHE A 45 26.13 11.32 6.52
N LYS A 46 26.60 12.45 7.04
CA LYS A 46 25.81 13.32 7.91
C LYS A 46 24.78 14.09 7.08
N VAL A 47 23.58 13.53 6.98
CA VAL A 47 22.41 14.26 6.46
C VAL A 47 21.90 15.17 7.57
N LYS A 48 22.24 16.45 7.51
CA LYS A 48 21.70 17.48 8.41
C LYS A 48 20.39 18.02 7.80
N MET A 49 19.26 17.40 8.13
CA MET A 49 17.95 18.01 7.84
C MET A 49 17.71 19.15 8.84
N ILE A 50 17.63 20.37 8.34
CA ILE A 50 17.13 21.52 9.08
C ILE A 50 15.64 21.62 8.80
N LEU A 51 14.82 21.29 9.80
CA LEU A 51 13.41 21.69 9.86
C LEU A 51 13.17 22.39 11.20
N PRO A 52 12.39 23.48 11.23
CA PRO A 52 12.19 24.25 12.44
C PRO A 52 11.26 23.47 13.37
N HIS A 53 11.76 23.23 14.58
CA HIS A 53 11.08 22.64 15.74
C HIS A 53 10.97 21.10 15.78
N ARG A 54 11.74 20.55 16.73
CA ARG A 54 11.76 19.18 17.29
C ARG A 54 12.54 18.10 16.51
N THR A 55 13.69 17.74 17.08
CA THR A 55 14.50 16.57 16.75
C THR A 55 13.92 15.31 17.39
N PHE A 56 13.66 14.27 16.60
CA PHE A 56 13.50 12.89 17.07
C PHE A 56 14.72 12.08 16.63
N ASP A 57 15.42 11.48 17.60
CA ASP A 57 16.59 10.62 17.37
C ASP A 57 16.10 9.17 17.21
N LEU A 58 15.84 8.74 15.97
CA LEU A 58 15.48 7.35 15.66
C LEU A 58 16.75 6.53 15.41
N ARG A 59 17.26 5.88 16.46
CA ARG A 59 18.36 4.92 16.36
C ARG A 59 17.84 3.58 15.88
N TYR A 60 18.24 3.20 14.67
CA TYR A 60 17.97 1.90 14.06
C TYR A 60 19.06 0.90 14.52
N TYR A 61 18.73 -0.03 15.42
CA TYR A 61 19.65 -1.11 15.78
C TYR A 61 19.53 -2.26 14.77
N ARG A 62 20.55 -2.41 13.93
CA ARG A 62 20.78 -3.59 13.11
C ARG A 62 21.60 -4.57 13.94
N SER A 63 20.98 -5.66 14.41
CA SER A 63 21.67 -6.69 15.17
C SER A 63 22.58 -7.51 14.26
N GLN A 64 23.87 -7.57 14.60
CA GLN A 64 24.71 -8.74 14.33
C GLN A 64 25.71 -8.91 15.47
N THR A 65 25.86 -10.16 15.89
CA THR A 65 26.83 -10.77 16.82
C THR A 65 26.47 -10.84 18.31
N LEU A 66 26.61 -12.08 18.80
CA LEU A 66 26.25 -12.62 20.10
C LEU A 66 27.29 -12.22 21.16
N ALA A 67 26.84 -11.48 22.18
CA ALA A 67 27.42 -11.47 23.51
C ALA A 67 26.30 -11.16 24.52
N PRO A 68 26.31 -11.73 25.74
CA PRO A 68 25.30 -11.44 26.75
C PRO A 68 25.52 -10.03 27.32
N TYR A 69 24.94 -9.04 26.65
CA TYR A 69 24.90 -7.67 27.12
C TYR A 69 23.97 -7.61 28.34
N ARG A 70 24.53 -7.41 29.54
CA ARG A 70 23.75 -7.01 30.72
C ARG A 70 23.43 -5.52 30.59
N PRO A 71 22.16 -5.11 30.36
CA PRO A 71 21.84 -3.70 30.32
C PRO A 71 21.96 -3.13 31.74
N HIS A 72 22.97 -2.30 31.98
CA HIS A 72 22.92 -1.34 33.07
C HIS A 72 21.82 -0.33 32.73
N ILE A 73 20.62 -0.56 33.27
CA ILE A 73 19.51 0.38 33.20
C ILE A 73 19.88 1.54 34.13
N MET A 74 20.48 2.59 33.57
CA MET A 74 20.52 3.89 34.24
C MET A 74 19.10 4.45 34.20
N VAL A 75 18.36 4.26 35.28
CA VAL A 75 17.04 4.88 35.50
C VAL A 75 17.26 6.38 35.65
N ASN A 76 17.17 7.10 34.54
CA ASN A 76 17.18 8.55 34.54
C ASN A 76 15.83 8.99 35.09
N THR A 77 15.78 9.41 36.36
CA THR A 77 14.59 9.93 37.07
C THR A 77 14.21 11.33 36.56
N ARG A 78 14.15 11.52 35.25
CA ARG A 78 13.58 12.71 34.63
C ARG A 78 12.06 12.58 34.72
N THR A 79 11.48 13.53 35.46
CA THR A 79 10.10 14.04 35.42
C THR A 79 9.06 13.11 34.80
N PRO A 80 8.01 12.69 35.54
CA PRO A 80 6.94 11.89 34.94
C PRO A 80 6.37 12.67 33.75
N ILE A 81 6.71 12.21 32.54
CA ILE A 81 6.10 12.68 31.31
C ILE A 81 4.63 12.37 31.52
N ALA A 82 3.82 13.41 31.71
CA ALA A 82 2.38 13.28 31.89
C ALA A 82 1.91 12.28 30.83
N SER A 83 1.39 11.14 31.28
CA SER A 83 1.00 10.05 30.40
C SER A 83 -0.09 10.58 29.48
N HIS A 84 0.29 11.00 28.28
CA HIS A 84 -0.64 11.49 27.27
C HIS A 84 -1.62 10.36 26.99
N LYS A 85 -2.84 10.50 27.53
CA LYS A 85 -3.87 9.47 27.43
C LYS A 85 -4.30 9.42 25.96
N ALA A 86 -3.82 8.41 25.24
CA ALA A 86 -4.27 8.11 23.89
C ALA A 86 -5.77 7.80 23.92
N PHE A 87 -6.55 8.54 23.14
CA PHE A 87 -7.98 8.25 22.97
C PHE A 87 -8.15 7.40 21.71
N ILE A 88 -8.75 6.22 21.86
CA ILE A 88 -9.11 5.37 20.72
C ILE A 88 -10.49 5.77 20.23
N ARG A 89 -10.58 6.13 18.94
CA ARG A 89 -11.86 6.40 18.29
C ARG A 89 -12.00 5.54 17.04
N ASN A 90 -13.18 4.94 16.88
CA ASN A 90 -13.47 4.16 15.68
C ASN A 90 -13.93 5.07 14.54
N ILE A 91 -13.37 4.83 13.36
CA ILE A 91 -13.67 5.56 12.13
C ILE A 91 -14.10 4.56 11.07
N ARG A 92 -15.13 4.90 10.30
CA ARG A 92 -15.64 4.04 9.23
C ARG A 92 -14.68 4.03 8.04
N SER A 93 -14.36 2.84 7.58
CA SER A 93 -13.52 2.56 6.41
C SER A 93 -14.25 1.66 5.42
N ARG A 94 -13.74 1.55 4.19
CA ARG A 94 -14.23 0.62 3.16
C ARG A 94 -13.27 -0.56 3.07
N HIS A 95 -13.76 -1.77 3.28
CA HIS A 95 -12.98 -2.99 3.34
C HIS A 95 -13.31 -3.89 2.15
N PHE A 96 -12.27 -4.31 1.43
CA PHE A 96 -12.28 -5.32 0.37
C PHE A 96 -11.55 -6.53 0.92
N SER A 97 -12.31 -7.52 1.35
CA SER A 97 -11.77 -8.67 2.08
C SER A 97 -11.63 -9.89 1.18
N THR A 98 -10.69 -10.75 1.52
CA THR A 98 -10.49 -12.10 0.97
C THR A 98 -11.64 -13.05 1.30
N SER A 99 -12.41 -12.78 2.36
CA SER A 99 -13.55 -13.61 2.77
C SER A 99 -14.90 -13.14 2.22
N HIS A 100 -14.96 -11.96 1.60
CA HIS A 100 -16.22 -11.33 1.19
C HIS A 100 -16.17 -10.89 -0.27
N ASN A 101 -17.08 -11.43 -1.08
CA ASN A 101 -17.23 -11.11 -2.51
C ASN A 101 -17.75 -9.68 -2.80
N ALA A 102 -18.00 -8.89 -1.77
CA ALA A 102 -18.46 -7.52 -1.89
C ALA A 102 -17.79 -6.63 -0.84
N ALA A 103 -17.52 -5.38 -1.23
CA ALA A 103 -16.93 -4.40 -0.34
C ALA A 103 -17.91 -4.00 0.77
N ARG A 104 -17.42 -3.87 2.00
CA ARG A 104 -18.22 -3.58 3.19
C ARG A 104 -17.67 -2.38 3.95
N PHE A 105 -18.52 -1.74 4.74
CA PHE A 105 -18.03 -0.80 5.73
C PHE A 105 -17.48 -1.56 6.94
N ALA A 106 -16.36 -1.08 7.48
CA ALA A 106 -15.76 -1.60 8.70
C ALA A 106 -15.45 -0.44 9.65
N TRP A 107 -15.37 -0.74 10.95
CA TRP A 107 -14.93 0.22 11.96
C TRP A 107 -13.46 0.00 12.24
N THR A 108 -12.64 0.97 11.85
CA THR A 108 -11.21 0.96 12.08
C THR A 108 -10.87 1.79 13.32
N PRO A 109 -10.21 1.21 14.33
CA PRO A 109 -9.74 1.98 15.48
C PRO A 109 -8.69 2.98 15.03
N THR A 110 -8.72 4.17 15.60
CA THR A 110 -7.72 5.22 15.36
C THR A 110 -7.19 5.73 16.68
N ASN A 111 -5.88 5.96 16.71
CA ASN A 111 -5.23 6.63 17.82
C ASN A 111 -5.32 8.15 17.60
N ILE A 112 -5.80 8.86 18.61
CA ILE A 112 -5.85 10.32 18.64
C ILE A 112 -4.70 10.80 19.54
N GLU A 113 -3.77 11.56 18.95
CA GLU A 113 -2.72 12.20 19.74
C GLU A 113 -3.33 13.33 20.56
N SER A 114 -3.03 13.37 21.87
CA SER A 114 -3.67 14.35 22.77
C SER A 114 -3.34 15.81 22.42
N SER A 115 -2.24 16.04 21.70
CA SER A 115 -1.81 17.38 21.27
C SER A 115 -2.60 17.91 20.08
N ASP A 116 -3.23 17.04 19.30
CA ASP A 116 -4.03 17.41 18.15
C ASP A 116 -5.20 16.43 18.00
N LEU A 117 -6.34 16.82 18.57
CA LEU A 117 -7.56 15.99 18.57
C LEU A 117 -8.11 15.71 17.16
N ASP A 118 -7.65 16.47 16.16
CA ASP A 118 -8.06 16.31 14.77
C ASP A 118 -7.11 15.41 13.97
N THR A 119 -5.89 15.16 14.48
CA THR A 119 -4.97 14.21 13.86
C THR A 119 -5.25 12.80 14.36
N ARG A 120 -5.72 11.95 13.43
CA ARG A 120 -6.13 10.57 13.74
C ARG A 120 -5.33 9.58 12.92
N TYR A 121 -4.62 8.70 13.60
CA TYR A 121 -3.80 7.66 12.99
C TYR A 121 -4.54 6.32 12.99
N PRO A 122 -4.78 5.71 11.83
CA PRO A 122 -5.53 4.47 11.78
C PRO A 122 -4.70 3.27 12.21
N LEU A 123 -5.29 2.44 13.07
CA LEU A 123 -4.76 1.15 13.52
C LEU A 123 -5.45 0.04 12.71
N VAL A 124 -5.12 -0.04 11.43
CA VAL A 124 -5.79 -0.95 10.48
C VAL A 124 -5.47 -2.42 10.73
N GLU A 125 -4.40 -2.73 11.46
CA GLU A 125 -3.98 -4.07 11.85
C GLU A 125 -5.11 -4.85 12.54
N ALA A 126 -5.93 -4.15 13.33
CA ALA A 126 -7.08 -4.72 14.02
C ALA A 126 -8.16 -5.29 13.06
N ASN A 127 -8.17 -4.88 11.79
CA ASN A 127 -9.12 -5.35 10.78
C ASN A 127 -8.60 -6.53 9.96
N PHE A 128 -7.34 -6.92 10.16
CA PHE A 128 -6.74 -8.07 9.47
C PHE A 128 -6.58 -9.21 10.50
N PRO A 129 -7.47 -10.22 10.51
CA PRO A 129 -7.47 -11.27 11.54
C PRO A 129 -6.13 -12.04 11.61
N ASP A 130 -5.41 -12.17 10.48
CA ASP A 130 -4.08 -12.80 10.45
C ASP A 130 -2.91 -11.80 10.49
N ALA A 131 -3.13 -10.53 10.87
CA ALA A 131 -2.05 -9.54 10.99
C ALA A 131 -0.90 -10.03 11.87
N ALA A 132 -1.21 -10.81 12.92
CA ALA A 132 -0.22 -11.39 13.81
C ALA A 132 0.80 -12.30 13.09
N ARG A 133 0.43 -12.90 11.94
CA ARG A 133 1.31 -13.79 11.16
C ARG A 133 2.10 -13.08 10.07
N GLN A 134 1.60 -11.96 9.52
CA GLN A 134 2.24 -11.24 8.42
C GLN A 134 2.05 -9.71 8.56
N PRO A 135 3.00 -9.02 9.22
CA PRO A 135 2.83 -7.62 9.60
C PRO A 135 3.13 -6.62 8.48
N TRP A 136 3.33 -7.06 7.23
CA TRP A 136 3.68 -6.17 6.13
C TRP A 136 2.44 -5.46 5.59
N LEU A 137 1.97 -4.50 6.37
CA LEU A 137 1.04 -3.50 5.93
C LEU A 137 1.78 -2.50 5.04
N HIS A 138 1.21 -2.20 3.89
CA HIS A 138 1.66 -1.10 3.05
C HIS A 138 0.53 -0.11 2.85
N ASP A 139 0.89 1.17 2.82
CA ASP A 139 -0.04 2.23 2.56
C ASP A 139 0.46 3.19 1.48
N PHE A 140 -0.50 3.85 0.85
CA PHE A 140 -0.26 4.95 -0.06
C PHE A 140 -1.50 5.84 -0.12
N VAL A 141 -1.30 7.05 -0.60
CA VAL A 141 -2.38 8.02 -0.77
C VAL A 141 -2.85 8.00 -2.22
N VAL A 142 -4.16 7.96 -2.42
CA VAL A 142 -4.79 8.18 -3.71
C VAL A 142 -5.52 9.51 -3.68
N GLU A 143 -5.09 10.45 -4.52
CA GLU A 143 -5.81 11.69 -4.77
C GLU A 143 -6.68 11.49 -6.02
N LEU A 144 -8.00 11.61 -5.84
CA LEU A 144 -8.97 11.57 -6.91
C LEU A 144 -9.38 12.99 -7.29
N GLN A 145 -9.06 13.39 -8.52
CA GLN A 145 -9.51 14.65 -9.11
C GLN A 145 -10.81 14.44 -9.88
N HIS A 146 -11.87 15.12 -9.45
CA HIS A 146 -13.20 15.08 -10.07
C HIS A 146 -13.70 16.50 -10.35
N GLY A 147 -13.50 16.95 -11.59
CA GLY A 147 -13.78 18.33 -11.98
C GLY A 147 -12.86 19.31 -11.23
N LYS A 148 -13.45 20.25 -10.49
CA LYS A 148 -12.72 21.25 -9.68
C LYS A 148 -12.45 20.79 -8.24
N LYS A 149 -12.90 19.59 -7.87
CA LYS A 149 -12.75 19.04 -6.51
C LYS A 149 -11.71 17.94 -6.50
N ALA A 150 -10.92 17.88 -5.43
CA ALA A 150 -10.03 16.77 -5.13
C ALA A 150 -10.54 16.04 -3.88
N SER A 151 -10.36 14.73 -3.84
CA SER A 151 -10.65 13.91 -2.66
C SER A 151 -9.50 12.94 -2.44
N SER A 152 -9.00 12.88 -1.21
CA SER A 152 -7.86 12.05 -0.86
C SER A 152 -8.32 10.83 -0.06
N PHE A 153 -7.74 9.69 -0.40
CA PHE A 153 -8.00 8.41 0.23
C PHE A 153 -6.67 7.76 0.61
N ARG A 154 -6.60 7.15 1.78
CA ARG A 154 -5.46 6.34 2.17
C ARG A 154 -5.83 4.88 1.96
N VAL A 155 -5.02 4.18 1.19
CA VAL A 155 -5.24 2.79 0.82
C VAL A 155 -4.21 1.96 1.54
N PHE A 156 -4.69 1.04 2.37
CA PHE A 156 -3.92 0.09 3.14
C PHE A 156 -4.07 -1.30 2.52
N ILE A 157 -2.96 -1.98 2.32
CA ILE A 157 -2.91 -3.28 1.64
C ILE A 157 -2.10 -4.24 2.50
N LYS A 158 -2.69 -5.40 2.77
CA LYS A 158 -1.97 -6.52 3.36
C LYS A 158 -1.03 -7.13 2.32
N ARG A 159 0.23 -7.35 2.67
CA ARG A 159 1.21 -7.98 1.78
C ARG A 159 1.79 -9.23 2.43
N GLY A 160 1.98 -10.25 1.61
CA GLY A 160 2.55 -11.53 2.03
C GLY A 160 2.69 -12.47 0.84
N THR A 161 3.48 -13.53 1.01
CA THR A 161 3.72 -14.54 -0.03
C THR A 161 2.61 -15.58 -0.12
N ALA A 162 1.83 -15.74 0.95
CA ALA A 162 0.78 -16.75 1.09
C ALA A 162 -0.55 -16.09 1.50
N LEU A 163 -0.91 -14.99 0.83
CA LEU A 163 -2.21 -14.37 1.01
C LEU A 163 -3.19 -14.93 -0.03
N PRO A 164 -4.44 -15.23 0.36
CA PRO A 164 -5.47 -15.62 -0.60
C PRO A 164 -5.80 -14.46 -1.56
N PRO A 165 -6.32 -14.76 -2.77
CA PRO A 165 -6.85 -13.73 -3.67
C PRO A 165 -7.95 -12.90 -2.99
N ASN A 166 -8.02 -11.61 -3.33
CA ASN A 166 -9.09 -10.77 -2.82
C ASN A 166 -10.43 -11.18 -3.43
N ALA A 167 -11.46 -11.42 -2.62
CA ALA A 167 -12.74 -11.94 -3.13
C ALA A 167 -13.54 -10.90 -3.93
N CYS A 168 -13.24 -9.61 -3.80
CA CYS A 168 -13.84 -8.57 -4.64
C CYS A 168 -13.15 -8.47 -6.01
N ASP A 169 -11.86 -8.83 -6.11
CA ASP A 169 -11.10 -8.81 -7.36
C ASP A 169 -9.86 -9.73 -7.28
N ASN A 170 -9.87 -10.82 -8.06
CA ASN A 170 -8.84 -11.84 -8.02
C ASN A 170 -7.49 -11.42 -8.64
N THR A 171 -7.36 -10.19 -9.15
CA THR A 171 -6.09 -9.68 -9.71
C THR A 171 -5.08 -9.27 -8.64
N ILE A 172 -5.52 -9.12 -7.39
CA ILE A 172 -4.69 -8.79 -6.24
C ILE A 172 -4.85 -9.84 -5.15
N VAL A 173 -3.86 -9.92 -4.26
CA VAL A 173 -3.87 -10.82 -3.10
C VAL A 173 -4.01 -10.04 -1.81
N GLY A 174 -4.67 -10.64 -0.82
CA GLY A 174 -4.86 -10.04 0.50
C GLY A 174 -5.99 -9.02 0.58
N ASP A 175 -6.22 -8.57 1.80
CA ASP A 175 -7.26 -7.60 2.13
C ASP A 175 -6.78 -6.17 1.82
N VAL A 176 -7.73 -5.30 1.45
CA VAL A 176 -7.51 -3.87 1.20
C VAL A 176 -8.49 -3.04 2.00
N ILE A 177 -7.98 -2.03 2.71
CA ILE A 177 -8.79 -1.07 3.46
C ILE A 177 -8.56 0.31 2.87
N ILE A 178 -9.65 1.00 2.54
CA ILE A 178 -9.63 2.37 2.06
C ILE A 178 -10.24 3.26 3.13
N MET A 179 -9.56 4.34 3.47
CA MET A 179 -10.01 5.35 4.42
C MET A 179 -10.03 6.72 3.75
N ARG A 180 -10.94 7.59 4.17
CA ARG A 180 -10.98 8.97 3.70
C ARG A 180 -9.97 9.80 4.49
N VAL A 181 -9.22 10.65 3.78
CA VAL A 181 -8.28 11.59 4.39
C VAL A 181 -8.99 12.93 4.68
N ALA A 182 -8.59 13.60 5.76
CA ALA A 182 -9.08 14.94 6.08
C ALA A 182 -8.75 15.94 4.96
N ALA A 183 -9.73 16.75 4.53
CA ALA A 183 -9.52 17.69 3.42
C ALA A 183 -8.53 18.82 3.78
N SER A 184 -8.44 19.19 5.06
CA SER A 184 -7.52 20.20 5.58
C SER A 184 -6.09 19.68 5.76
N ASP A 185 -5.88 18.37 5.69
CA ASP A 185 -4.59 17.77 5.97
C ASP A 185 -3.74 17.64 4.70
N ALA A 186 -2.80 18.57 4.53
CA ALA A 186 -1.85 18.57 3.44
C ALA A 186 -0.88 17.36 3.46
N THR A 187 -0.65 16.76 4.62
CA THR A 187 0.24 15.60 4.78
C THR A 187 -0.45 14.27 4.46
N ALA A 188 -1.79 14.28 4.36
CA ALA A 188 -2.63 13.11 4.15
C ALA A 188 -2.41 11.98 5.17
N THR A 189 -2.07 12.34 6.40
CA THR A 189 -1.85 11.42 7.50
C THR A 189 -3.14 11.17 8.28
N SER A 190 -3.93 12.21 8.54
CA SER A 190 -5.17 12.18 9.31
C SER A 190 -6.35 11.63 8.50
N VAL A 191 -7.04 10.66 9.09
CA VAL A 191 -8.22 10.03 8.49
C VAL A 191 -9.52 10.47 9.15
N VAL A 192 -10.57 10.53 8.35
CA VAL A 192 -11.92 10.94 8.77
C VAL A 192 -12.95 9.87 8.47
N ASN A 193 -14.12 10.01 9.11
CA ASN A 193 -15.23 9.08 8.94
C ASN A 193 -15.70 9.06 7.49
N MET A 194 -15.68 7.87 6.88
CA MET A 194 -16.20 7.69 5.54
C MET A 194 -17.73 7.84 5.54
N ARG A 195 -18.25 8.71 4.67
CA ARG A 195 -19.69 8.93 4.50
C ARG A 195 -20.28 7.80 3.63
N SER A 196 -21.59 7.61 3.68
CA SER A 196 -22.29 6.66 2.79
C SER A 196 -22.04 6.99 1.31
N THR A 197 -22.02 8.28 0.97
CA THR A 197 -21.74 8.79 -0.38
C THR A 197 -20.32 8.51 -0.87
N ASP A 198 -19.37 8.31 0.04
CA ASP A 198 -17.97 8.00 -0.30
C ASP A 198 -17.79 6.54 -0.74
N ALA A 199 -18.74 5.64 -0.46
CA ALA A 199 -18.63 4.22 -0.80
C ALA A 199 -18.35 4.01 -2.30
N LYS A 200 -19.17 4.63 -3.16
CA LYS A 200 -19.02 4.51 -4.62
C LYS A 200 -17.68 5.09 -5.09
N ILE A 201 -17.16 6.10 -4.41
CA ILE A 201 -15.87 6.72 -4.74
C ILE A 201 -14.72 5.81 -4.31
N ALA A 202 -14.79 5.23 -3.12
CA ALA A 202 -13.82 4.26 -2.62
C ALA A 202 -13.78 3.01 -3.52
N ASP A 203 -14.94 2.50 -3.95
CA ASP A 203 -15.03 1.36 -4.88
C ASP A 203 -14.40 1.70 -6.25
N TYR A 204 -14.56 2.94 -6.73
CA TYR A 204 -13.86 3.42 -7.93
C TYR A 204 -12.34 3.51 -7.70
N VAL A 205 -11.90 4.08 -6.57
CA VAL A 205 -10.47 4.17 -6.22
C VAL A 205 -9.83 2.80 -6.15
N PHE A 206 -10.51 1.81 -5.56
CA PHE A 206 -10.07 0.42 -5.52
C PHE A 206 -9.85 -0.10 -6.94
N LYS A 207 -10.89 -0.09 -7.79
CA LYS A 207 -10.82 -0.59 -9.18
C LYS A 207 -9.74 0.11 -10.01
N ALA A 208 -9.64 1.44 -9.92
CA ALA A 208 -8.66 2.22 -10.66
C ALA A 208 -7.21 1.98 -10.18
N SER A 209 -7.03 1.55 -8.93
CA SER A 209 -5.71 1.29 -8.36
C SER A 209 -5.22 -0.14 -8.56
N LEU A 210 -6.09 -1.09 -8.96
CA LEU A 210 -5.77 -2.53 -9.08
C LEU A 210 -4.50 -2.81 -9.88
N GLN A 211 -4.35 -2.20 -11.06
CA GLN A 211 -3.17 -2.43 -11.90
C GLN A 211 -1.86 -1.99 -11.21
N ARG A 212 -1.91 -0.98 -10.35
CA ARG A 212 -0.74 -0.51 -9.59
C ARG A 212 -0.47 -1.43 -8.40
N ILE A 213 -1.51 -1.87 -7.72
CA ILE A 213 -1.42 -2.82 -6.61
C ILE A 213 -0.86 -4.16 -7.08
N SER A 214 -1.36 -4.70 -8.19
CA SER A 214 -0.90 -5.99 -8.72
C SER A 214 0.58 -5.96 -9.12
N LYS A 215 1.05 -4.86 -9.74
CA LYS A 215 2.48 -4.64 -10.02
C LYS A 215 3.34 -4.56 -8.76
N PHE A 216 2.79 -4.04 -7.66
CA PHE A 216 3.48 -3.98 -6.36
C PHE A 216 3.56 -5.36 -5.67
N GLN A 217 2.52 -6.18 -5.82
CA GLN A 217 2.44 -7.50 -5.21
C GLN A 217 3.15 -8.61 -6.00
N GLY A 218 3.43 -8.39 -7.29
CA GLY A 218 4.11 -9.36 -8.14
C GLY A 218 5.58 -9.65 -7.78
N VAL A 219 6.17 -10.62 -8.47
CA VAL A 219 7.56 -11.09 -8.28
C VAL A 219 8.57 -9.94 -8.42
N LYS A 220 8.34 -9.06 -9.40
CA LYS A 220 9.10 -7.82 -9.57
C LYS A 220 8.58 -6.78 -8.59
N ARG A 221 9.10 -6.84 -7.36
CA ARG A 221 8.74 -5.96 -6.22
C ARG A 221 9.13 -4.51 -6.52
N THR A 222 8.33 -3.82 -7.32
CA THR A 222 8.43 -2.37 -7.49
C THR A 222 8.04 -1.67 -6.19
N ARG A 223 8.59 -0.49 -5.92
CA ARG A 223 8.14 0.32 -4.78
C ARG A 223 6.79 0.94 -5.12
N LEU A 224 5.84 0.87 -4.19
CA LEU A 224 4.58 1.59 -4.32
C LEU A 224 4.87 3.09 -4.24
N PRO A 225 4.31 3.91 -5.13
CA PRO A 225 4.44 5.35 -4.98
C PRO A 225 3.75 5.79 -3.69
N LYS A 226 4.31 6.78 -3.00
CA LYS A 226 3.65 7.35 -1.80
C LYS A 226 2.29 7.97 -2.11
N LYS A 227 2.14 8.50 -3.34
CA LYS A 227 0.93 9.17 -3.83
C LYS A 227 0.62 8.73 -5.25
N LEU A 228 -0.64 8.39 -5.52
CA LEU A 228 -1.21 8.12 -6.82
C LEU A 228 -2.28 9.18 -7.12
N VAL A 229 -2.19 9.84 -8.27
CA VAL A 229 -3.22 10.78 -8.72
C VAL A 229 -4.08 10.11 -9.77
N LEU A 230 -5.39 10.13 -9.57
CA LEU A 230 -6.39 9.60 -10.47
C LEU A 230 -7.25 10.74 -10.99
N HIS A 231 -7.49 10.75 -12.30
CA HIS A 231 -8.38 11.71 -12.93
C HIS A 231 -9.68 11.03 -13.30
N ARG A 232 -10.79 11.68 -12.97
CA ARG A 232 -12.13 11.17 -13.22
C ARG A 232 -12.97 12.18 -13.98
N ALA A 233 -13.54 11.75 -15.10
CA ALA A 233 -14.53 12.52 -15.86
C ALA A 233 -15.77 12.81 -14.99
N ARG A 234 -16.46 13.93 -15.27
CA ARG A 234 -17.54 14.43 -14.39
C ARG A 234 -18.73 13.47 -14.26
N SER A 235 -19.01 12.67 -15.28
CA SER A 235 -20.16 11.76 -15.31
C SER A 235 -19.84 10.40 -14.64
N PHE A 236 -20.66 10.02 -13.64
CA PHE A 236 -20.84 8.61 -13.30
C PHE A 236 -21.76 8.02 -14.36
N PRO A 237 -21.34 7.00 -15.15
CA PRO A 237 -22.32 6.18 -15.84
C PRO A 237 -23.17 5.47 -14.77
N GLY A 238 -24.45 5.86 -14.62
CA GLY A 238 -25.40 5.20 -13.72
C GLY A 238 -25.73 5.91 -12.40
N SER A 239 -25.59 7.23 -12.30
CA SER A 239 -26.48 7.96 -11.39
C SER A 239 -27.81 8.17 -12.12
N PRO A 240 -28.93 7.61 -11.66
CA PRO A 240 -30.25 7.92 -12.22
C PRO A 240 -30.57 9.42 -12.09
#